data_AF-A0A1V2I5L9-F1
#
_entry.id   AF-A0A1V2I5L9-F1
#
_cell.length_a   1.000
_cell.length_b   1.000
_cell.length_c   1.000
_cell.angle_alpha   90.00
_cell.angle_beta   90.00
_cell.angle_gamma   90.00
#
_symmetry.space_group_name_H-M   'P 1'
#
loop_
_entity.id
_entity.type
_entity.pdbx_description
1 polymer ?
#
loop_
_entity_poly.entity_id
_entity_poly.type
_entity_poly.pdbx_seq_one_letter_code
_entity_poly.pdbx_strand_id
1 'polypeptide(L)'
;MVDPSPVRRPSSTAPPAAAIPEQRPPAEPHGEPPPPHGDPTEAPPEATVVVLAARDVRLPDVLRHLEAGRTVLVVSAPPDEPSGGADT
;
A
#
# COMPACT_ATOMS: atom_id res chain seq x y z
N MET A 1 -31.61 -54.83 10.78
CA MET A 1 -30.68 -54.17 11.73
C MET A 1 -29.56 -53.60 10.86
N VAL A 2 -29.56 -52.29 10.66
CA VAL A 2 -28.85 -51.61 9.56
C VAL A 2 -27.39 -51.34 9.93
N ASP A 3 -26.52 -51.51 8.92
CA ASP A 3 -25.07 -51.32 8.94
C ASP A 3 -24.68 -49.83 9.06
N PRO A 4 -23.68 -49.45 9.88
CA PRO A 4 -23.19 -48.08 9.95
C PRO A 4 -22.03 -47.85 8.97
N SER A 5 -22.32 -47.22 7.83
CA SER A 5 -21.29 -46.74 6.90
C SER A 5 -21.10 -45.21 6.94
N PRO A 6 -19.86 -44.71 6.79
CA PRO A 6 -19.44 -43.38 7.22
C PRO A 6 -19.66 -42.21 6.23
N VAL A 7 -19.80 -41.06 6.86
CA VAL A 7 -19.74 -39.63 6.51
C VAL A 7 -18.93 -39.20 5.24
N ARG A 8 -19.65 -38.52 4.31
CA ARG A 8 -19.33 -37.30 3.47
C ARG A 8 -18.05 -37.29 2.60
N ARG A 9 -17.99 -36.76 1.37
CA ARG A 9 -18.79 -35.80 0.56
C ARG A 9 -18.69 -36.20 -0.93
N PRO A 10 -19.70 -35.93 -1.78
CA PRO A 10 -19.51 -36.00 -3.23
C PRO A 10 -18.56 -34.88 -3.68
N SER A 11 -17.60 -35.23 -4.53
CA SER A 11 -16.78 -34.30 -5.29
C SER A 11 -17.69 -33.26 -5.95
N SER A 12 -17.60 -32.01 -5.49
CA SER A 12 -18.30 -30.90 -6.14
C SER A 12 -17.60 -30.62 -7.46
N THR A 13 -18.03 -31.37 -8.46
CA THR A 13 -17.89 -31.08 -9.88
C THR A 13 -18.31 -29.63 -10.12
N ALA A 14 -17.39 -28.81 -10.63
CA ALA A 14 -17.69 -27.45 -11.06
C ALA A 14 -18.54 -27.53 -12.34
N PRO A 15 -19.68 -26.82 -12.45
CA PRO A 15 -20.37 -26.65 -13.72
C PRO A 15 -19.64 -25.63 -14.62
N PRO A 16 -19.89 -25.65 -15.94
CA PRO A 16 -18.89 -25.46 -16.97
C PRO A 16 -18.66 -23.98 -17.31
N ALA A 17 -17.41 -23.52 -17.24
CA ALA A 17 -17.01 -22.29 -17.91
C ALA A 17 -16.77 -22.62 -19.40
N ALA A 18 -17.72 -22.18 -20.21
CA ALA A 18 -17.64 -21.91 -21.65
C ALA A 18 -16.49 -22.58 -22.43
N ALA A 19 -16.86 -23.46 -23.37
CA ALA A 19 -15.98 -23.94 -24.42
C ALA A 19 -15.30 -22.76 -25.15
N ILE A 20 -14.01 -22.55 -24.87
CA ILE A 20 -13.14 -21.68 -25.66
C ILE A 20 -12.70 -22.52 -26.86
N PRO A 21 -12.96 -22.09 -28.12
CA PRO A 21 -12.46 -22.80 -29.28
C PRO A 21 -10.92 -22.81 -29.23
N GLU A 22 -10.31 -23.98 -29.44
CA GLU A 22 -8.86 -24.18 -29.42
C GLU A 22 -8.16 -23.26 -30.45
N GLN A 23 -7.75 -22.08 -30.00
CA GLN A 23 -6.76 -21.28 -30.73
C GLN A 23 -5.39 -21.87 -30.42
N ARG A 24 -4.90 -22.71 -31.35
CA ARG A 24 -3.50 -23.15 -31.37
C ARG A 24 -2.61 -21.89 -31.24
N PRO A 25 -1.70 -21.81 -30.25
CA PRO A 25 -0.87 -20.62 -30.10
C PRO A 25 0.01 -20.45 -31.34
N PRO A 26 0.11 -19.23 -31.92
CA PRO A 26 1.14 -18.96 -32.91
C PRO A 26 2.50 -19.11 -32.23
N ALA A 27 3.41 -19.85 -32.87
CA ALA A 27 4.79 -20.00 -32.41
C ALA A 27 5.38 -18.61 -32.15
N GLU A 28 5.82 -18.35 -30.91
CA GLU A 28 6.40 -17.08 -30.50
C GLU A 28 7.65 -16.79 -31.36
N PRO A 29 7.65 -15.77 -32.23
CA PRO A 29 8.92 -15.26 -32.72
C PRO A 29 9.61 -14.64 -31.51
N HIS A 30 10.82 -15.11 -31.19
CA HIS A 30 11.69 -14.48 -30.21
C HIS A 30 11.89 -13.01 -30.58
N GLY A 31 11.06 -12.14 -30.02
CA GLY A 31 11.21 -10.70 -30.01
C GLY A 31 11.52 -10.32 -28.57
N GLU A 32 12.72 -9.82 -28.36
CA GLU A 32 13.18 -9.18 -27.12
C GLU A 32 12.05 -8.30 -26.53
N PRO A 33 11.76 -8.38 -25.23
CA PRO A 33 10.75 -7.51 -24.62
C PRO A 33 11.13 -6.06 -24.92
N PRO A 34 10.17 -5.18 -25.27
CA PRO A 34 10.47 -3.77 -25.44
C PRO A 34 11.12 -3.27 -24.14
N PRO A 35 12.16 -2.42 -24.21
CA PRO A 35 12.67 -1.79 -23.00
C PRO A 35 11.49 -1.09 -22.31
N PRO A 36 11.42 -1.12 -20.97
CA PRO A 36 10.44 -0.31 -20.27
C PRO A 36 10.70 1.16 -20.64
N HIS A 37 9.92 1.68 -21.59
CA HIS A 37 9.79 3.12 -21.81
C HIS A 37 9.03 3.66 -20.61
N GLY A 38 9.78 3.99 -19.59
CA GLY A 38 9.37 4.76 -18.44
C GLY A 38 10.64 5.30 -17.83
N ASP A 39 11.03 6.50 -18.25
CA ASP A 39 12.05 7.31 -17.58
C ASP A 39 11.91 7.16 -16.05
N PRO A 40 12.91 6.63 -15.32
CA PRO A 40 12.89 6.59 -13.87
C PRO A 40 13.28 7.96 -13.28
N THR A 41 12.86 9.06 -13.91
CA THR A 41 13.20 10.44 -13.51
C THR A 41 12.03 11.38 -13.77
N GLU A 42 10.81 10.93 -13.44
CA GLU A 42 9.87 11.90 -12.90
C GLU A 42 10.18 11.96 -11.40
N ALA A 43 11.06 12.90 -11.00
CA ALA A 43 11.20 13.23 -9.59
C ALA A 43 9.77 13.44 -9.06
N PRO A 44 9.35 12.73 -7.99
CA PRO A 44 8.00 12.90 -7.48
C PRO A 44 7.76 14.40 -7.28
N PRO A 45 6.62 14.94 -7.74
CA PRO A 45 6.34 16.37 -7.67
C PRO A 45 6.66 16.83 -6.27
N GLU A 46 7.52 17.84 -6.12
CA GLU A 46 8.17 18.21 -4.85
C GLU A 46 7.20 18.14 -3.68
N ALA A 47 7.19 16.99 -3.00
CA ALA A 47 6.18 16.70 -1.99
C ALA A 47 6.56 17.55 -0.80
N THR A 48 5.82 18.64 -0.58
CA THR A 48 6.10 19.54 0.53
C THR A 48 5.72 18.84 1.82
N VAL A 49 6.73 18.42 2.59
CA VAL A 49 6.56 17.79 3.91
C VAL A 49 6.68 18.85 5.00
N VAL A 50 5.69 18.87 5.89
CA VAL A 50 5.64 19.77 7.05
C VAL A 50 5.86 18.94 8.29
N VAL A 51 6.92 19.24 9.03
CA VAL A 51 7.27 18.54 10.27
C VAL A 51 6.73 19.31 11.46
N LEU A 52 5.91 18.67 12.30
CA LEU A 52 5.34 19.24 13.52
C LEU A 52 5.76 18.41 14.72
N ALA A 53 6.17 19.05 15.80
CA ALA A 53 6.32 18.36 17.07
C ALA A 53 4.93 18.02 17.64
N ALA A 54 4.76 16.80 18.16
CA ALA A 54 3.49 16.32 18.70
C ALA A 54 2.88 17.25 19.77
N ARG A 55 3.73 17.91 20.56
CA ARG A 55 3.32 18.88 21.58
C ARG A 55 2.75 20.18 21.01
N ASP A 56 3.11 20.51 19.78
CA ASP A 56 2.73 21.74 19.07
C ASP A 56 1.61 21.50 18.04
N VAL A 57 1.12 20.26 17.91
CA VAL A 57 0.07 19.91 16.96
C VAL A 57 -1.24 20.58 17.36
N ARG A 58 -1.71 21.48 16.49
CA ARG A 58 -3.07 22.01 16.51
C ARG A 58 -3.82 21.46 15.29
N LEU A 59 -4.98 20.85 15.53
CA LEU A 59 -5.78 20.24 14.46
C LEU A 59 -6.09 21.20 13.29
N PRO A 60 -6.47 22.48 13.52
CA PRO A 60 -6.71 23.42 12.42
C PRO A 60 -5.49 23.64 11.52
N ASP A 61 -4.28 23.67 12.10
CA ASP A 61 -3.06 23.81 11.32
C ASP A 61 -2.80 22.57 10.49
N VAL A 62 -2.95 21.36 11.05
CA VAL A 62 -2.78 20.10 10.31
C VAL A 62 -3.74 20.06 9.12
N LEU A 63 -5.03 20.36 9.33
CA LEU A 63 -6.03 20.36 8.28
C LEU A 63 -5.67 21.34 7.15
N ARG A 64 -5.23 22.56 7.47
CA ARG A 64 -4.77 23.54 6.47
C ARG A 64 -3.62 23.00 5.60
N HIS A 65 -2.71 22.21 6.17
CA HIS A 65 -1.61 21.62 5.39
C HIS A 65 -2.11 20.50 4.48
N LEU A 66 -3.00 19.64 4.99
CA LEU A 66 -3.58 18.54 4.22
C LEU A 66 -4.46 19.05 3.07
N GLU A 67 -5.29 20.06 3.31
CA GLU A 67 -6.10 20.72 2.27
C GLU A 67 -5.26 21.35 1.16
N ALA A 68 -4.04 21.79 1.49
CA ALA A 68 -3.06 22.32 0.55
C ALA A 68 -2.25 21.21 -0.17
N GLY A 69 -2.60 19.94 -0.01
CA GLY A 69 -1.91 18.81 -0.63
C GLY A 69 -0.53 18.51 -0.04
N ARG A 70 -0.24 19.01 1.16
CA ARG A 70 1.05 18.80 1.84
C ARG A 70 1.00 17.58 2.74
N THR A 71 2.13 16.90 2.88
CA THR A 71 2.27 15.79 3.83
C THR A 71 2.64 16.35 5.20
N VAL A 72 1.96 15.91 6.27
CA VAL A 72 2.29 16.31 7.64
C VAL A 72 2.97 15.15 8.36
N LEU A 73 4.20 15.37 8.81
CA LEU A 73 4.96 14.43 9.65
C LEU A 73 4.93 14.92 11.10
N VAL A 74 4.29 14.16 11.98
CA VAL A 74 4.27 14.47 13.41
C VAL A 74 5.37 13.68 14.12
N VAL A 75 6.27 14.39 14.79
CA VAL A 75 7.39 13.79 15.53
C VAL A 75 7.23 13.99 17.03
N SER A 76 7.52 12.96 17.81
CA SER A 76 7.63 13.10 19.27
C SER A 76 8.88 13.94 19.57
N ALA A 77 8.69 15.13 20.12
CA ALA A 77 9.81 15.90 20.67
C ALA A 77 10.22 15.31 22.03
N PRO A 78 11.53 15.31 22.38
CA PRO A 78 11.94 14.98 23.73
C PRO A 78 11.26 15.92 24.74
N PRO A 79 11.04 15.47 25.99
CA PRO A 79 10.58 16.36 27.04
C PRO A 79 11.55 17.54 27.14
N ASP A 80 11.02 18.76 27.27
CA ASP A 80 11.83 19.92 27.63
C ASP A 80 12.50 19.58 28.97
N GLU A 81 13.79 19.28 28.95
CA GLU A 81 14.53 19.27 30.20
C GLU A 81 14.35 20.67 30.80
N PRO A 82 13.87 20.80 32.04
CA PRO A 82 13.97 22.10 32.68
C PRO A 82 15.45 22.45 32.61
N SER A 83 15.78 23.58 31.98
CA SER A 83 17.07 24.24 32.18
C SER A 83 17.11 24.52 33.67
N GLY A 84 17.56 23.52 34.43
CA GLY A 84 17.87 23.60 35.83
C GLY A 84 18.98 24.60 35.89
N GLY A 85 18.59 25.85 36.13
CA GLY A 85 19.51 26.87 36.55
C GLY A 85 20.36 26.23 37.63
N ALA A 86 21.67 26.21 37.37
CA ALA A 86 22.64 26.24 38.44
C ALA A 86 22.34 27.52 39.22
N ASP A 87 21.34 27.46 40.09
CA ASP A 87 21.21 28.39 41.19
C ASP A 87 22.24 27.98 42.24
N THR A 88 22.77 29.01 42.86
CA THR A 88 24.14 29.10 43.37
C THR A 88 24.38 28.41 44.70
#